data_AF-A0A5K1JX04-F1
#
_entry.id   AF-A0A5K1JX04-F1
#
_cell.length_a   1.000
_cell.length_b   1.000
_cell.length_c   1.000
_cell.angle_alpha   90.00
_cell.angle_beta   90.00
_cell.angle_gamma   90.00
#
_symmetry.space_group_name_H-M   'P 1'
#
loop_
_entity.id
_entity.type
_entity.pdbx_description
1 polymer ?
#
loop_
_entity_poly.entity_id
_entity_poly.type
_entity_poly.pdbx_seq_one_letter_code
_entity_poly.pdbx_strand_id
1 'polypeptide(L)'
;MNETVQLAKANNVLVGAHPSLPDKQGWGRREMVMEPDELASCFIYQVGALTGFLQLHGVRLNHVRQLLCFRERGLPQNVLMHFAEQIKPHGAVYGMTARDMALARAVVGVSKLYNVPFMGLAGACHQAAAQELGVPFIAGPAFVIQFSFFVEFELV
;
A
#
# COMPACT_ATOMS: atom_id res chain seq x y z
N MET A 1 -4.37 13.03 -0.67
CA MET A 1 -5.29 11.98 -0.18
C MET A 1 -6.74 12.29 -0.55
N ASN A 2 -7.33 13.35 0.00
CA ASN A 2 -8.75 13.68 -0.21
C ASN A 2 -9.15 13.86 -1.69
N GLU A 3 -8.49 14.78 -2.39
CA GLU A 3 -8.71 15.06 -3.82
C GLU A 3 -8.49 13.79 -4.66
N THR A 4 -7.43 13.05 -4.36
CA THR A 4 -7.06 11.81 -5.03
C THR A 4 -8.16 10.75 -4.95
N VAL A 5 -8.77 10.56 -3.76
CA VAL A 5 -9.90 9.64 -3.55
C VAL A 5 -11.15 10.13 -4.29
N GLN A 6 -11.40 11.44 -4.30
CA GLN A 6 -12.52 12.04 -5.02
C GLN A 6 -12.39 11.82 -6.53
N LEU A 7 -11.19 12.01 -7.09
CA LEU A 7 -10.86 11.72 -8.49
C LEU A 7 -11.02 10.23 -8.80
N ALA A 8 -10.57 9.34 -7.93
CA ALA A 8 -10.74 7.89 -8.11
C ALA A 8 -12.22 7.51 -8.19
N LYS A 9 -13.05 8.04 -7.28
CA LYS A 9 -14.50 7.86 -7.30
C LYS A 9 -15.13 8.38 -8.59
N ALA A 10 -14.78 9.59 -9.01
CA ALA A 10 -15.32 10.21 -10.23
C ALA A 10 -15.01 9.38 -11.50
N ASN A 11 -13.90 8.66 -11.50
CA ASN A 11 -13.45 7.84 -12.62
C ASN A 11 -13.75 6.33 -12.45
N ASN A 12 -14.54 5.93 -11.45
CA ASN A 12 -14.85 4.53 -11.12
C ASN A 12 -13.60 3.64 -10.95
N VAL A 13 -12.56 4.21 -10.36
CA VAL A 13 -11.29 3.53 -10.10
C VAL A 13 -11.30 2.98 -8.68
N LEU A 14 -10.90 1.70 -8.54
CA LEU A 14 -10.75 1.05 -7.25
C LEU A 14 -9.52 1.58 -6.50
N VAL A 15 -9.65 1.74 -5.18
CA VAL A 15 -8.59 2.27 -4.31
C VAL A 15 -7.91 1.17 -3.51
N GLY A 16 -6.58 1.07 -3.65
CA GLY A 16 -5.72 0.27 -2.78
C GLY A 16 -4.80 1.13 -1.93
N ALA A 17 -4.43 0.63 -0.75
CA ALA A 17 -3.43 1.25 0.11
C ALA A 17 -2.02 0.82 -0.32
N HIS A 18 -1.10 1.78 -0.36
CA HIS A 18 0.31 1.55 -0.65
C HIS A 18 1.21 2.12 0.46
N PRO A 19 1.31 1.42 1.61
CA PRO A 19 2.12 1.86 2.72
C PRO A 19 3.61 1.66 2.45
N SER A 20 4.41 2.51 3.08
CA SER A 20 5.86 2.59 2.88
C SER A 20 6.62 2.67 4.19
N LEU A 21 7.94 2.57 4.10
CA LEU A 21 8.82 2.89 5.22
C LEU A 21 8.70 4.38 5.57
N PRO A 22 8.86 4.76 6.85
CA PRO A 22 8.86 6.16 7.30
C PRO A 22 10.13 6.93 6.87
N ASP A 23 10.56 6.76 5.61
CA ASP A 23 11.72 7.43 5.03
C ASP A 23 11.27 8.45 3.98
N LYS A 24 10.80 9.62 4.44
CA LYS A 24 10.34 10.71 3.56
C LYS A 24 11.44 11.18 2.61
N GLN A 25 12.66 11.36 3.13
CA GLN A 25 13.79 11.90 2.36
C GLN A 25 14.28 10.93 1.27
N GLY A 26 14.35 9.63 1.57
CA GLY A 26 14.70 8.59 0.61
C GLY A 26 13.49 7.99 -0.10
N TRP A 27 12.30 8.58 0.06
CA TRP A 27 11.06 8.14 -0.56
C TRP A 27 10.70 6.67 -0.29
N GLY A 28 11.11 6.11 0.86
CA GLY A 28 10.88 4.70 1.19
C GLY A 28 11.66 3.72 0.31
N ARG A 29 12.78 4.17 -0.29
CA ARG A 29 13.67 3.34 -1.12
C ARG A 29 14.91 2.82 -0.40
N ARG A 30 15.21 3.35 0.77
CA ARG A 30 16.33 2.87 1.58
C ARG A 30 15.82 1.78 2.50
N GLU A 31 16.49 0.64 2.51
CA GLU A 31 16.27 -0.34 3.56
C GLU A 31 16.64 0.29 4.90
N MET A 32 15.82 0.03 5.91
CA MET A 32 16.06 0.47 7.27
C MET A 32 15.76 -0.68 8.21
N VAL A 33 16.54 -0.82 9.28
CA VAL A 33 16.28 -1.82 10.30
C VAL A 33 15.01 -1.39 11.03
N MET A 34 13.98 -2.24 11.00
CA MET A 34 12.67 -2.00 11.61
C MET A 34 12.28 -3.25 12.36
N GLU A 35 11.73 -3.07 13.55
CA GLU A 35 11.08 -4.16 14.25
C GLU A 35 9.73 -4.48 13.57
N PRO A 36 9.29 -5.76 13.55
CA PRO A 36 8.03 -6.13 12.91
C PRO A 36 6.82 -5.36 13.43
N ASP A 37 6.74 -5.13 14.74
CA ASP A 37 5.64 -4.40 15.38
C ASP A 37 5.64 -2.91 15.04
N GLU A 38 6.83 -2.32 14.88
CA GLU A 38 7.00 -0.94 14.43
C GLU A 38 6.52 -0.79 12.99
N LEU A 39 6.94 -1.71 12.11
CA LEU A 39 6.50 -1.74 10.71
C LEU A 39 4.98 -1.93 10.59
N ALA A 40 4.40 -2.83 11.39
CA ALA A 40 2.95 -3.02 11.44
C ALA A 40 2.25 -1.72 11.87
N SER A 41 2.74 -1.05 12.92
CA SER A 41 2.18 0.20 13.42
C SER A 41 2.23 1.32 12.36
N CYS A 42 3.35 1.46 11.65
CA CYS A 42 3.47 2.39 10.52
C CYS A 42 2.45 2.10 9.42
N PHE A 43 2.22 0.82 9.11
CA PHE A 43 1.26 0.40 8.09
C PHE A 43 -0.18 0.64 8.55
N ILE A 44 -0.52 0.32 9.80
CA ILE A 44 -1.84 0.57 10.39
C ILE A 44 -2.17 2.07 10.30
N TYR A 45 -1.20 2.92 10.65
CA TYR A 45 -1.35 4.37 10.60
C TYR A 45 -1.63 4.88 9.17
N GLN A 46 -0.80 4.47 8.20
CA GLN A 46 -0.96 4.87 6.79
C GLN A 46 -2.27 4.37 6.18
N VAL A 47 -2.64 3.10 6.43
CA VAL A 47 -3.90 2.52 5.92
C VAL A 47 -5.11 3.15 6.62
N GLY A 48 -5.01 3.44 7.91
CA GLY A 48 -6.06 4.08 8.71
C GLY A 48 -6.36 5.50 8.22
N ALA A 49 -5.30 6.28 7.95
CA ALA A 49 -5.44 7.61 7.36
C ALA A 49 -6.18 7.55 6.02
N LEU A 50 -5.84 6.60 5.14
CA LEU A 50 -6.53 6.41 3.86
C LEU A 50 -7.99 6.01 4.07
N THR A 51 -8.25 5.09 5.00
CA THR A 51 -9.59 4.59 5.31
C THR A 51 -10.52 5.72 5.74
N GLY A 52 -10.03 6.72 6.48
CA GLY A 52 -10.80 7.92 6.83
C GLY A 52 -11.31 8.69 5.61
N PHE A 53 -10.44 8.94 4.61
CA PHE A 53 -10.85 9.61 3.37
C PHE A 53 -11.76 8.73 2.50
N LEU A 54 -11.56 7.42 2.51
CA LEU A 54 -12.44 6.48 1.80
C LEU A 54 -13.85 6.48 2.38
N GLN A 55 -13.97 6.49 3.71
CA GLN A 55 -15.27 6.61 4.39
C GLN A 55 -15.96 7.93 4.06
N LEU A 56 -15.22 9.05 4.07
CA LEU A 56 -15.76 10.37 3.71
C LEU A 56 -16.41 10.37 2.31
N HIS A 57 -15.78 9.71 1.34
CA HIS A 57 -16.28 9.64 -0.04
C HIS A 57 -17.16 8.43 -0.34
N GLY A 58 -17.42 7.54 0.63
CA GLY A 58 -18.17 6.30 0.44
C GLY A 58 -17.52 5.32 -0.54
N VAL A 59 -16.18 5.30 -0.60
CA VAL A 59 -15.38 4.37 -1.42
C VAL A 59 -14.89 3.24 -0.52
N ARG A 60 -14.83 2.00 -1.04
CA ARG A 60 -14.29 0.85 -0.29
C ARG A 60 -12.80 0.64 -0.58
N LEU A 61 -12.05 0.27 0.45
CA LEU A 61 -10.66 -0.19 0.29
C LEU A 61 -10.67 -1.56 -0.38
N ASN A 62 -9.85 -1.74 -1.42
CA ASN A 62 -9.85 -2.97 -2.21
C ASN A 62 -8.74 -3.96 -1.85
N HIS A 63 -7.55 -3.48 -1.48
CA HIS A 63 -6.37 -4.32 -1.19
C HIS A 63 -5.27 -3.47 -0.53
N VAL A 64 -4.28 -4.15 0.08
CA VAL A 64 -3.01 -3.54 0.54
C VAL A 64 -1.86 -4.11 -0.27
N ARG A 65 -0.94 -3.24 -0.70
CA ARG A 65 0.28 -3.61 -1.45
C ARG A 65 1.45 -2.71 -1.05
N GLN A 66 2.67 -3.12 -1.38
CA GLN A 66 3.93 -2.45 -0.98
C GLN A 66 4.80 -1.98 -2.17
N LEU A 67 4.39 -2.23 -3.42
CA LEU A 67 5.17 -1.93 -4.63
C LEU A 67 4.26 -1.42 -5.74
N LEU A 68 4.73 -0.48 -6.58
CA LEU A 68 3.92 -0.02 -7.71
C LEU A 68 4.23 -0.78 -9.01
N CYS A 69 3.19 -1.13 -9.78
CA CYS A 69 3.32 -1.40 -11.22
C CYS A 69 2.34 -0.51 -11.99
N PHE A 70 2.84 0.28 -12.95
CA PHE A 70 2.04 1.20 -13.75
C PHE A 70 1.93 0.68 -15.19
N ARG A 71 0.73 0.72 -15.76
CA ARG A 71 0.56 0.73 -17.22
C ARG A 71 -0.75 1.45 -17.58
N GLU A 72 -0.66 2.26 -18.63
CA GLU A 72 -1.71 3.13 -19.14
C GLU A 72 -2.93 2.31 -19.54
N ARG A 73 -4.07 2.54 -18.88
CA ARG A 73 -5.37 2.03 -19.32
C ARG A 73 -6.33 3.20 -19.44
N GLY A 74 -6.44 3.78 -20.64
CA GLY A 74 -7.58 4.58 -21.10
C GLY A 74 -7.99 5.81 -20.28
N LEU A 75 -7.25 6.17 -19.22
CA LEU A 75 -7.48 7.37 -18.45
C LEU A 75 -6.93 8.59 -19.20
N PRO A 76 -7.59 9.76 -19.12
CA PRO A 76 -7.05 10.96 -19.73
C PRO A 76 -5.72 11.35 -19.05
N GLN A 77 -4.77 11.84 -19.86
CA GLN A 77 -3.37 12.08 -19.46
C GLN A 77 -3.25 12.95 -18.19
N ASN A 78 -4.14 13.92 -18.02
CA ASN A 78 -4.19 14.81 -16.85
C ASN A 78 -4.47 14.05 -15.53
N VAL A 79 -5.30 13.01 -15.57
CA VAL A 79 -5.61 12.14 -14.42
C VAL A 79 -4.44 11.18 -14.16
N LEU A 80 -3.80 10.67 -15.22
CA LEU A 80 -2.60 9.84 -15.12
C LEU A 80 -1.43 10.59 -14.48
N MET A 81 -1.21 11.86 -14.83
CA MET A 81 -0.13 12.68 -14.26
C MET A 81 -0.38 12.98 -12.77
N HIS A 82 -1.61 13.31 -12.40
CA HIS A 82 -1.98 13.58 -11.00
C HIS A 82 -1.80 12.33 -10.10
N PHE A 83 -2.07 11.15 -10.64
CA PHE A 83 -1.78 9.88 -9.98
C PHE A 83 -0.28 9.55 -10.01
N ALA A 84 0.41 9.72 -11.14
CA ALA A 84 1.83 9.38 -11.28
C ALA A 84 2.76 10.19 -10.36
N GLU A 85 2.43 11.46 -10.09
CA GLU A 85 3.19 12.31 -9.16
C GLU A 85 3.04 11.88 -7.69
N GLN A 86 1.89 11.32 -7.30
CA GLN A 86 1.62 10.90 -5.92
C GLN A 86 1.99 9.43 -5.63
N ILE A 87 2.35 8.65 -6.66
CA ILE A 87 2.32 7.18 -6.58
C ILE A 87 3.70 6.50 -6.75
N LYS A 88 4.78 7.23 -7.06
CA LYS A 88 6.15 6.67 -7.11
C LYS A 88 6.98 7.24 -5.96
N PRO A 89 7.80 6.47 -5.19
CA PRO A 89 8.26 5.07 -5.34
C PRO A 89 8.66 4.34 -4.03
N HIS A 90 7.76 3.57 -3.41
CA HIS A 90 8.11 2.74 -2.24
C HIS A 90 8.45 1.32 -2.69
N GLY A 91 9.64 0.84 -2.33
CA GLY A 91 10.19 -0.40 -2.90
C GLY A 91 11.14 -1.16 -1.99
N ALA A 92 11.78 -0.51 -1.01
CA ALA A 92 12.63 -1.21 -0.06
C ALA A 92 11.82 -2.15 0.84
N VAL A 93 10.67 -1.68 1.36
CA VAL A 93 9.81 -2.51 2.21
C VAL A 93 9.39 -3.80 1.49
N TYR A 94 9.00 -3.71 0.21
CA TYR A 94 8.63 -4.87 -0.59
C TYR A 94 9.77 -5.90 -0.73
N GLY A 95 11.00 -5.41 -0.89
CA GLY A 95 12.18 -6.27 -0.92
C GLY A 95 12.47 -6.92 0.43
N MET A 96 12.35 -6.15 1.52
CA MET A 96 12.57 -6.60 2.89
C MET A 96 11.56 -7.69 3.28
N THR A 97 10.27 -7.43 3.09
CA THR A 97 9.17 -8.35 3.43
C THR A 97 9.06 -9.53 2.46
N ALA A 98 9.63 -9.44 1.25
CA ALA A 98 9.72 -10.59 0.35
C ALA A 98 10.68 -11.67 0.86
N ARG A 99 11.69 -11.29 1.67
CA ARG A 99 12.76 -12.19 2.14
C ARG A 99 12.79 -12.41 3.65
N ASP A 100 12.10 -11.57 4.42
CA ASP A 100 11.98 -11.67 5.87
C ASP A 100 10.55 -12.07 6.27
N MET A 101 10.42 -13.23 6.90
CA MET A 101 9.12 -13.78 7.30
C MET A 101 8.49 -13.03 8.48
N ALA A 102 9.29 -12.48 9.41
CA ALA A 102 8.76 -11.73 10.54
C ALA A 102 8.14 -10.40 10.05
N LEU A 103 8.85 -9.70 9.17
CA LEU A 103 8.33 -8.49 8.54
C LEU A 103 7.13 -8.79 7.62
N ALA A 104 7.15 -9.90 6.89
CA ALA A 104 6.02 -10.34 6.06
C ALA A 104 4.76 -10.61 6.89
N ARG A 105 4.88 -11.24 8.06
CA ARG A 105 3.75 -11.47 8.96
C ARG A 105 3.15 -10.17 9.47
N ALA A 106 4.00 -9.22 9.88
CA ALA A 106 3.57 -7.91 10.35
C ALA A 106 2.69 -7.20 9.31
N VAL A 107 3.19 -7.06 8.07
CA VAL A 107 2.48 -6.35 7.01
C VAL A 107 1.24 -7.08 6.47
N VAL A 108 1.28 -8.42 6.37
CA VAL A 108 0.11 -9.22 6.01
C VAL A 108 -0.94 -9.17 7.12
N GLY A 109 -0.52 -9.15 8.39
CA GLY A 109 -1.40 -8.98 9.54
C GLY A 109 -2.21 -7.69 9.48
N VAL A 110 -1.62 -6.59 8.98
CA VAL A 110 -2.38 -5.35 8.73
C VAL A 110 -3.47 -5.55 7.69
N SER A 111 -3.22 -6.33 6.64
CA SER A 111 -4.26 -6.61 5.61
C SER A 111 -5.43 -7.41 6.20
N LYS A 112 -5.14 -8.33 7.13
CA LYS A 112 -6.15 -9.06 7.89
C LYS A 112 -7.02 -8.12 8.73
N LEU A 113 -6.42 -7.13 9.38
CA LEU A 113 -7.14 -6.13 10.20
C LEU A 113 -8.18 -5.37 9.38
N TYR A 114 -7.84 -5.00 8.14
CA TYR A 114 -8.74 -4.28 7.24
C TYR A 114 -9.62 -5.20 6.39
N ASN A 115 -9.54 -6.52 6.58
CA ASN A 115 -10.27 -7.54 5.82
C ASN A 115 -10.15 -7.38 4.29
N VAL A 116 -8.92 -7.14 3.82
CA VAL A 116 -8.62 -6.96 2.40
C VAL A 116 -7.52 -7.92 1.95
N PRO A 117 -7.52 -8.34 0.67
CA PRO A 117 -6.45 -9.18 0.14
C PRO A 117 -5.09 -8.48 0.23
N PHE A 118 -4.06 -9.27 0.51
CA PHE A 118 -2.67 -8.82 0.43
C PHE A 118 -2.11 -9.14 -0.95
N MET A 119 -1.43 -8.16 -1.54
CA MET A 119 -0.92 -8.25 -2.89
C MET A 119 0.61 -8.17 -2.87
N GLY A 120 1.28 -9.25 -3.32
CA GLY A 120 2.72 -9.41 -3.12
C GLY A 120 3.41 -10.28 -4.17
N LEU A 121 4.70 -10.54 -3.93
CA LEU A 121 5.53 -11.40 -4.78
C LEU A 121 5.14 -12.87 -4.58
N ALA A 122 4.79 -13.56 -5.65
CA ALA A 122 4.54 -15.00 -5.61
C ALA A 122 5.84 -15.77 -5.31
N GLY A 123 5.75 -16.83 -4.51
CA GLY A 123 6.89 -17.64 -4.09
C GLY A 123 7.82 -16.98 -3.05
N ALA A 124 7.44 -15.82 -2.51
CA ALA A 124 8.20 -15.09 -1.49
C ALA A 124 7.58 -15.25 -0.09
N CYS A 125 8.23 -14.70 0.93
CA CYS A 125 7.70 -14.65 2.31
C CYS A 125 6.31 -14.01 2.38
N HIS A 126 5.99 -13.09 1.46
CA HIS A 126 4.64 -12.56 1.24
C HIS A 126 3.56 -13.63 1.13
N GLN A 127 3.75 -14.59 0.23
CA GLN A 127 2.76 -15.62 -0.04
C GLN A 127 2.67 -16.59 1.13
N ALA A 128 3.81 -16.96 1.71
CA ALA A 128 3.87 -17.83 2.88
C ALA A 128 3.13 -17.21 4.07
N ALA A 129 3.36 -15.93 4.36
CA ALA A 129 2.70 -15.23 5.46
C ALA A 129 1.19 -15.06 5.22
N ALA A 130 0.77 -14.79 3.97
CA ALA A 130 -0.64 -14.72 3.61
C ALA A 130 -1.36 -16.07 3.81
N GLN A 131 -0.71 -17.17 3.42
CA GLN A 131 -1.22 -18.52 3.66
C GLN A 131 -1.29 -18.85 5.15
N GLU A 132 -0.23 -18.55 5.91
CA GLU A 132 -0.16 -18.77 7.36
C GLU A 132 -1.27 -18.03 8.12
N LEU A 133 -1.53 -16.77 7.74
CA LEU A 133 -2.49 -15.91 8.43
C LEU A 133 -3.94 -16.05 7.91
N GLY A 134 -4.15 -16.83 6.85
CA GLY A 134 -5.44 -17.02 6.20
C GLY A 134 -5.93 -15.78 5.44
N VAL A 135 -5.02 -14.95 4.93
CA VAL A 135 -5.33 -13.73 4.18
C VAL A 135 -5.39 -14.05 2.68
N PRO A 136 -6.45 -13.64 1.94
CA PRO A 136 -6.50 -13.82 0.50
C PRO A 136 -5.29 -13.16 -0.18
N PHE A 137 -4.55 -13.95 -0.96
CA PHE A 137 -3.32 -13.49 -1.60
C PHE A 137 -3.54 -13.23 -3.09
N ILE A 138 -3.10 -12.06 -3.56
CA ILE A 138 -3.10 -11.73 -4.99
C ILE A 138 -1.66 -11.76 -5.48
N ALA A 139 -1.34 -12.80 -6.24
CA ALA A 139 -0.04 -12.97 -6.87
C ALA A 139 0.14 -12.00 -8.05
N GLY A 140 1.27 -11.28 -8.05
CA GLY A 140 1.81 -10.66 -9.26
C GLY A 140 1.70 -9.14 -9.36
N PRO A 141 2.13 -8.56 -10.49
CA PRO A 141 1.94 -7.15 -10.84
C PRO A 141 0.49 -6.91 -11.29
N ALA A 142 -0.48 -7.35 -10.50
CA ALA A 142 -1.90 -7.12 -10.79
C ALA A 142 -2.24 -5.63 -10.71
N PHE A 143 -2.78 -5.12 -11.81
CA PHE A 143 -3.26 -3.77 -12.04
C PHE A 143 -4.37 -3.39 -11.08
N VAL A 144 -4.08 -2.43 -10.21
CA VAL A 144 -5.07 -1.53 -9.63
C VAL A 144 -4.36 -0.19 -9.47
N ILE A 145 -5.02 0.93 -9.74
CA ILE A 145 -4.45 2.24 -9.41
C ILE A 145 -4.37 2.32 -7.90
N GLN A 146 -3.15 2.42 -7.40
CA GLN A 146 -2.81 2.24 -6.00
C GLN A 146 -2.30 3.55 -5.44
N PHE A 147 -2.78 3.91 -4.25
CA PHE A 147 -2.54 5.23 -3.68
C PHE A 147 -1.48 5.13 -2.59
N SER A 148 -0.36 5.83 -2.80
CA SER A 148 0.78 5.89 -1.88
C SER A 148 0.72 7.18 -1.07
N PHE A 149 0.93 7.11 0.25
CA PHE A 149 0.94 8.30 1.10
C PHE A 149 1.96 8.19 2.23
N PHE A 150 2.74 9.25 2.42
CA PHE A 150 3.43 9.54 3.68
C PHE A 150 2.45 10.24 4.62
N VAL A 151 2.35 9.77 5.86
CA VAL A 151 1.67 10.52 6.91
C VAL A 151 2.75 11.16 7.78
N GLU A 152 2.73 12.49 7.87
CA GLU A 152 3.64 13.26 8.72
C GLU A 152 3.42 12.93 10.19
N PHE A 153 4.50 12.60 10.89
CA PHE A 153 4.63 12.83 12.33
C PHE A 153 5.35 14.18 12.47
N GLU A 154 4.61 15.27 12.63
CA GLU A 154 5.07 16.29 13.57
C GLU A 154 4.47 15.87 14.92
N LEU A 155 5.31 15.27 15.76
CA LEU A 155 5.04 15.29 17.19
C LEU A 155 5.08 16.76 17.59
N VAL A 156 3.92 17.30 17.98
CA VAL A 156 3.85 18.56 18.73
C VAL A 156 4.59 18.37 20.05
#